data_AF-A0A550GR53-F1
#
_entry.id   AF-A0A550GR53-F1
#
_cell.length_a   1.000
_cell.length_b   1.000
_cell.length_c   1.000
_cell.angle_alpha   90.00
_cell.angle_beta   90.00
_cell.angle_gamma   90.00
#
_symmetry.space_group_name_H-M   'P 1'
#
loop_
_entity.id
_entity.type
_entity.pdbx_description
1 polymer ?
#
loop_
_entity_poly.entity_id
_entity_poly.type
_entity_poly.pdbx_seq_one_letter_code
_entity_poly.pdbx_strand_id
1 'polypeptide(L)'
;MRLAIIGAGKMGCWFAKLFRDEGHSVVIASRNHEKLVKVGRRLNVETSSFLGAIKGADRILICVSIDAFEEVVKIISSGIQKKQIVMDICSIKEYPVDILHKYLPDNLILGTHPVFGPGSTGLKNKTFILTPTNLAEKKFALEFKKWLENRQVRVFILAPAKHDGLMSVVLGLPHFIGLVACDVLLELDEYPETKNVAGTTFRMLFTLAEVAALEEPKLFNSLQLNLPATLNIET
;
A
#
# COMPACT_ATOMS: atom_id res chain seq x y z
N MET A 1 -15.49 -14.52 -7.35
CA MET A 1 -15.28 -14.22 -5.92
C MET A 1 -15.77 -12.81 -5.62
N ARG A 2 -16.22 -12.57 -4.40
CA ARG A 2 -16.58 -11.25 -3.87
C ARG A 2 -15.42 -10.70 -3.04
N LEU A 3 -14.93 -9.52 -3.39
CA LEU A 3 -13.77 -8.88 -2.78
C LEU A 3 -14.20 -7.57 -2.10
N ALA A 4 -13.86 -7.44 -0.83
CA ALA A 4 -14.04 -6.20 -0.09
C ALA A 4 -12.74 -5.38 -0.12
N ILE A 5 -12.81 -4.17 -0.65
CA ILE A 5 -11.71 -3.20 -0.64
C ILE A 5 -12.00 -2.16 0.45
N ILE A 6 -11.23 -2.21 1.54
CA ILE A 6 -11.39 -1.34 2.69
C ILE A 6 -10.45 -0.15 2.52
N GLY A 7 -10.96 0.96 2.01
CA GLY A 7 -10.22 2.19 1.74
C GLY A 7 -10.42 2.67 0.30
N ALA A 8 -10.99 3.87 0.12
CA ALA A 8 -11.15 4.52 -1.19
C ALA A 8 -9.97 5.47 -1.53
N GLY A 9 -8.77 5.13 -1.09
CA GLY A 9 -7.52 5.82 -1.46
C GLY A 9 -7.10 5.53 -2.91
N LYS A 10 -5.97 6.11 -3.35
CA LYS A 10 -5.46 5.91 -4.71
C LYS A 10 -5.19 4.42 -4.99
N MET A 11 -4.50 3.72 -4.08
CA MET A 11 -4.25 2.27 -4.20
C MET A 11 -5.51 1.41 -4.05
N GLY A 12 -6.44 1.77 -3.15
CA GLY A 12 -7.71 1.06 -3.03
C GLY A 12 -8.54 1.14 -4.31
N CYS A 13 -8.59 2.32 -4.95
CA CYS A 13 -9.20 2.48 -6.28
C CYS A 13 -8.49 1.65 -7.35
N TRP A 14 -7.16 1.57 -7.28
CA TRP A 14 -6.35 0.79 -8.22
C TRP A 14 -6.68 -0.71 -8.15
N PHE A 15 -6.70 -1.28 -6.95
CA PHE A 15 -7.08 -2.69 -6.75
C PHE A 15 -8.56 -2.96 -7.08
N ALA A 16 -9.46 -2.04 -6.72
CA ALA A 16 -10.87 -2.18 -7.06
C ALA A 16 -11.09 -2.25 -8.58
N LYS A 17 -10.38 -1.41 -9.33
CA LYS A 17 -10.38 -1.45 -10.80
C LYS A 17 -9.78 -2.76 -11.32
N LEU A 18 -8.59 -3.14 -10.85
CA LEU A 18 -7.92 -4.38 -11.27
C LEU A 18 -8.84 -5.58 -11.13
N PHE A 19 -9.41 -5.80 -9.94
CA PHE A 19 -10.21 -6.99 -9.68
C PHE A 19 -11.55 -6.99 -10.42
N ARG A 20 -12.17 -5.81 -10.59
CA ARG A 20 -13.36 -5.67 -11.44
C ARG A 20 -13.04 -6.07 -12.88
N ASP A 21 -11.92 -5.59 -13.41
CA ASP A 21 -11.48 -5.88 -14.80
C ASP A 21 -11.13 -7.36 -14.98
N GLU A 22 -10.74 -8.05 -13.91
CA GLU A 22 -10.56 -9.51 -13.86
C GLU A 22 -11.87 -10.30 -13.63
N GLY A 23 -13.03 -9.64 -13.63
CA GLY A 23 -14.35 -10.27 -13.52
C GLY A 23 -14.78 -10.63 -12.10
N HIS A 24 -14.17 -10.04 -11.07
CA HIS A 24 -14.59 -10.23 -9.68
C HIS A 24 -15.71 -9.26 -9.28
N SER A 25 -16.56 -9.69 -8.34
CA SER A 25 -17.51 -8.80 -7.67
C SER A 25 -16.72 -7.99 -6.63
N VAL A 26 -16.72 -6.67 -6.77
CA VAL A 26 -15.94 -5.77 -5.90
C VAL A 26 -16.89 -4.84 -5.15
N VAL A 27 -16.73 -4.79 -3.83
CA VAL A 27 -17.35 -3.79 -2.97
C VAL A 27 -16.28 -2.95 -2.30
N ILE A 28 -16.38 -1.63 -2.41
CA ILE A 28 -15.45 -0.70 -1.77
C ILE A 28 -16.11 0.00 -0.57
N ALA A 29 -15.35 0.22 0.49
CA ALA A 29 -15.79 0.93 1.68
C ALA A 29 -14.77 1.98 2.11
N SER A 30 -15.24 3.06 2.72
CA SER A 30 -14.42 4.19 3.16
C SER A 30 -15.18 5.01 4.21
N ARG A 31 -14.44 5.65 5.12
CA ARG A 31 -15.03 6.58 6.12
C ARG A 31 -15.65 7.81 5.45
N ASN A 32 -15.04 8.31 4.38
CA ASN A 32 -15.56 9.49 3.66
C ASN A 32 -16.64 9.06 2.65
N HIS A 33 -17.90 9.31 2.99
CA HIS A 33 -19.07 8.93 2.19
C HIS A 33 -19.11 9.63 0.83
N GLU A 34 -18.83 10.93 0.76
CA GLU A 34 -18.85 11.68 -0.51
C GLU A 34 -17.81 11.15 -1.51
N LYS A 35 -16.59 10.90 -1.01
CA LYS A 35 -15.52 10.29 -1.81
C LYS A 35 -15.91 8.89 -2.27
N LEU A 36 -16.54 8.11 -1.39
CA LEU A 36 -16.98 6.76 -1.68
C LEU A 36 -17.99 6.72 -2.82
N VAL A 37 -19.02 7.58 -2.79
CA VAL A 37 -20.04 7.67 -3.85
C VAL A 37 -19.41 8.05 -5.20
N LYS A 38 -18.50 9.03 -5.21
CA LYS A 38 -17.77 9.44 -6.42
C LYS A 38 -16.93 8.28 -6.99
N VAL A 39 -16.22 7.56 -6.13
CA VAL A 39 -15.39 6.42 -6.53
C VAL A 39 -16.24 5.26 -7.06
N GLY A 40 -17.33 4.92 -6.37
CA GLY A 40 -18.27 3.87 -6.80
C GLY A 40 -18.82 4.11 -8.20
N ARG A 41 -19.28 5.35 -8.47
CA ARG A 41 -19.75 5.74 -9.81
C ARG A 41 -18.64 5.68 -10.86
N ARG A 42 -17.47 6.26 -10.57
CA ARG A 42 -16.33 6.31 -11.51
C ARG A 42 -15.81 4.92 -11.86
N LEU A 43 -15.74 4.02 -10.88
CA LEU A 43 -15.23 2.67 -11.05
C LEU A 43 -16.33 1.64 -11.35
N ASN A 44 -17.60 2.03 -11.39
CA ASN A 44 -18.71 1.09 -11.57
C ASN A 44 -18.60 -0.14 -10.65
N VAL A 45 -18.40 0.10 -9.35
CA VAL A 45 -18.30 -0.94 -8.30
C VAL A 45 -19.29 -0.65 -7.18
N GLU A 46 -19.69 -1.70 -6.46
CA GLU A 46 -20.57 -1.58 -5.30
C GLU A 46 -19.86 -0.78 -4.19
N THR A 47 -20.61 0.05 -3.46
CA THR A 47 -20.11 0.77 -2.29
C THR A 47 -20.89 0.43 -1.04
N SER A 48 -20.23 0.30 0.10
CA SER A 48 -20.89 0.00 1.37
C SER A 48 -20.18 0.62 2.57
N SER A 49 -20.78 0.47 3.76
CA SER A 49 -20.06 0.67 5.03
C SER A 49 -18.98 -0.41 5.21
N PHE A 50 -18.07 -0.25 6.16
CA PHE A 50 -17.06 -1.28 6.42
C PHE A 50 -17.68 -2.66 6.71
N LEU A 51 -18.67 -2.71 7.61
CA LEU A 51 -19.38 -3.95 7.94
C LEU A 51 -20.21 -4.49 6.77
N GLY A 52 -20.82 -3.62 5.99
CA GLY A 52 -21.58 -4.03 4.81
C GLY A 52 -20.68 -4.59 3.71
N ALA A 53 -19.49 -4.04 3.52
CA ALA A 53 -18.53 -4.50 2.51
C ALA A 53 -17.94 -5.88 2.85
N ILE A 54 -17.62 -6.13 4.12
CA ILE A 54 -17.08 -7.45 4.53
C ILE A 54 -18.16 -8.54 4.55
N LYS A 55 -19.45 -8.19 4.60
CA LYS A 55 -20.53 -9.18 4.64
C LYS A 55 -20.56 -10.01 3.33
N GLY A 56 -20.29 -11.30 3.47
CA GLY A 56 -20.27 -12.26 2.35
C GLY A 56 -19.07 -12.11 1.39
N ALA A 57 -18.07 -11.31 1.73
CA ALA A 57 -16.84 -11.23 0.95
C ALA A 57 -15.99 -12.50 1.16
N ASP A 58 -15.40 -13.02 0.08
CA ASP A 58 -14.45 -14.15 0.16
C ASP A 58 -13.10 -13.68 0.70
N ARG A 59 -12.66 -12.48 0.28
CA ARG A 59 -11.41 -11.87 0.71
C ARG A 59 -11.58 -10.38 0.98
N ILE A 60 -10.81 -9.88 1.92
CA ILE A 60 -10.79 -8.49 2.37
C ILE A 60 -9.39 -7.94 2.13
N LEU A 61 -9.28 -6.85 1.39
CA LEU A 61 -8.03 -6.13 1.17
C LEU A 61 -8.11 -4.76 1.84
N ILE A 62 -7.25 -4.54 2.83
CA ILE A 62 -7.17 -3.30 3.60
C ILE A 62 -6.19 -2.35 2.93
N CYS A 63 -6.72 -1.23 2.44
CA CYS A 63 -6.06 -0.19 1.65
C CYS A 63 -6.16 1.18 2.34
N VAL A 64 -6.11 1.22 3.66
CA VAL A 64 -6.15 2.46 4.46
C VAL A 64 -4.74 2.92 4.85
N SER A 65 -4.61 4.16 5.33
CA SER A 65 -3.34 4.67 5.86
C SER A 65 -2.93 3.92 7.13
N ILE A 66 -1.63 3.91 7.42
CA ILE A 66 -1.05 3.29 8.63
C ILE A 66 -1.76 3.82 9.89
N ASP A 67 -1.93 5.14 10.00
CA ASP A 67 -2.59 5.78 11.16
C ASP A 67 -4.05 5.35 11.36
N ALA A 68 -4.74 4.95 10.28
CA ALA A 68 -6.14 4.54 10.33
C ALA A 68 -6.31 3.03 10.48
N PHE A 69 -5.21 2.28 10.42
CA PHE A 69 -5.23 0.84 10.22
C PHE A 69 -5.89 0.12 11.40
N GLU A 70 -5.43 0.37 12.63
CA GLU A 70 -5.97 -0.30 13.82
C GLU A 70 -7.44 0.05 14.08
N GLU A 71 -7.84 1.32 13.92
CA GLU A 71 -9.24 1.73 14.07
C GLU A 71 -10.14 0.96 13.09
N VAL A 72 -9.72 0.83 11.83
CA VAL A 72 -10.46 0.10 10.81
C VAL A 72 -10.49 -1.40 11.09
N VAL A 73 -9.38 -1.99 11.53
CA VAL A 73 -9.32 -3.41 11.91
C VAL A 73 -10.26 -3.71 13.09
N LYS A 74 -10.33 -2.83 14.10
CA LYS A 74 -11.29 -2.94 15.22
C LYS A 74 -12.74 -2.89 14.76
N ILE A 75 -13.06 -2.08 13.75
CA ILE A 75 -14.43 -2.01 13.21
C ILE A 75 -14.76 -3.33 12.51
N ILE A 76 -13.89 -3.80 11.60
CA ILE A 76 -14.16 -5.03 10.83
C ILE A 76 -14.19 -6.28 11.70
N SER A 77 -13.43 -6.32 12.81
CA SER A 77 -13.40 -7.49 13.71
C SER A 77 -14.77 -7.79 14.32
N SER A 78 -15.67 -6.81 14.42
CA SER A 78 -17.02 -6.99 14.95
C SER A 78 -17.98 -7.73 13.99
N GLY A 79 -17.63 -7.85 12.71
CA GLY A 79 -18.50 -8.45 11.69
C GLY A 79 -17.83 -9.45 10.76
N ILE A 80 -16.53 -9.74 10.96
CA ILE A 80 -15.78 -10.68 10.14
C ILE A 80 -16.21 -12.13 10.41
N GLN A 81 -16.19 -12.97 9.39
CA GLN A 81 -16.46 -14.40 9.46
C GLN A 81 -15.15 -15.19 9.41
N LYS A 82 -15.06 -16.30 10.15
CA LYS A 82 -13.82 -17.10 10.32
C LYS A 82 -13.18 -17.59 9.01
N LYS A 83 -13.98 -17.80 7.96
CA LYS A 83 -13.49 -18.31 6.66
C LYS A 83 -12.90 -17.22 5.76
N GLN A 84 -13.03 -15.95 6.13
CA GLN A 84 -12.56 -14.84 5.31
C GLN A 84 -11.05 -14.67 5.42
N ILE A 85 -10.42 -14.40 4.27
CA ILE A 85 -8.99 -14.11 4.18
C ILE A 85 -8.80 -12.60 4.21
N VAL A 86 -7.87 -12.11 5.03
CA VAL A 86 -7.57 -10.69 5.16
C VAL A 86 -6.16 -10.38 4.70
N MET A 87 -6.01 -9.38 3.86
CA MET A 87 -4.70 -8.89 3.40
C MET A 87 -4.62 -7.39 3.61
N ASP A 88 -3.44 -6.86 3.89
CA ASP A 88 -3.17 -5.42 3.84
C ASP A 88 -2.14 -5.07 2.77
N ILE A 89 -2.08 -3.78 2.41
CA ILE A 89 -1.10 -3.23 1.47
C ILE A 89 -0.23 -2.12 2.08
N CYS A 90 -0.13 -2.04 3.41
CA CYS A 90 0.65 -1.00 4.08
C CYS A 90 2.13 -1.05 3.65
N SER A 91 2.81 0.09 3.68
CA SER A 91 4.23 0.16 3.31
C SER A 91 5.19 -0.31 4.41
N ILE A 92 4.66 -0.61 5.60
CA ILE A 92 5.32 -1.25 6.74
C ILE A 92 4.63 -2.58 7.03
N LYS A 93 5.24 -3.48 7.82
CA LYS A 93 4.74 -4.84 8.03
C LYS A 93 4.69 -5.34 9.46
N GLU A 94 5.56 -4.94 10.37
CA GLU A 94 5.48 -5.38 11.77
C GLU A 94 4.14 -4.91 12.40
N TYR A 95 3.91 -3.59 12.43
CA TYR A 95 2.71 -3.01 13.01
C TYR A 95 1.38 -3.57 12.44
N PRO A 96 1.09 -3.51 11.12
CA PRO A 96 -0.21 -3.97 10.61
C PRO A 96 -0.43 -5.47 10.76
N VAL A 97 0.63 -6.29 10.66
CA VAL A 97 0.51 -7.75 10.86
C VAL A 97 0.16 -8.05 12.32
N ASP A 98 0.80 -7.40 13.28
CA ASP A 98 0.50 -7.55 14.70
C ASP A 98 -0.94 -7.14 15.03
N ILE A 99 -1.40 -6.02 14.47
CA ILE A 99 -2.79 -5.56 14.63
C ILE A 99 -3.78 -6.58 14.05
N LEU A 100 -3.49 -7.14 12.88
CA LEU A 100 -4.36 -8.15 12.27
C LEU A 100 -4.46 -9.41 13.13
N HIS A 101 -3.35 -9.94 13.66
CA HIS A 101 -3.39 -11.09 14.56
C HIS A 101 -4.10 -10.81 15.87
N LYS A 102 -3.88 -9.61 16.44
CA LYS A 102 -4.49 -9.21 17.71
C LYS A 102 -6.02 -9.18 17.62
N TYR A 103 -6.57 -8.66 16.53
CA TYR A 103 -8.01 -8.43 16.39
C TYR A 103 -8.74 -9.51 15.58
N LEU A 104 -8.03 -10.28 14.76
CA LEU A 104 -8.59 -11.31 13.86
C LEU A 104 -7.87 -12.67 14.04
N PRO A 105 -7.76 -13.22 15.27
CA PRO A 105 -6.92 -14.38 15.56
C PRO A 105 -7.41 -15.68 14.87
N ASP A 106 -8.68 -15.75 14.51
CA ASP A 106 -9.30 -16.92 13.85
C ASP A 106 -9.26 -16.84 12.32
N ASN A 107 -8.76 -15.74 11.75
CA ASN A 107 -8.75 -15.50 10.31
C ASN A 107 -7.37 -15.78 9.71
N LEU A 108 -7.38 -16.25 8.46
CA LEU A 108 -6.15 -16.33 7.68
C LEU A 108 -5.77 -14.92 7.23
N ILE A 109 -4.65 -14.41 7.72
CA ILE A 109 -4.15 -13.09 7.34
C ILE A 109 -2.93 -13.21 6.42
N LEU A 110 -2.66 -12.19 5.62
CA LEU A 110 -1.38 -12.10 4.90
C LEU A 110 -0.99 -10.64 4.71
N GLY A 111 0.09 -10.24 5.36
CA GLY A 111 0.70 -8.95 5.08
C GLY A 111 1.27 -8.91 3.67
N THR A 112 0.93 -7.87 2.91
CA THR A 112 1.44 -7.67 1.55
C THR A 112 1.93 -6.25 1.34
N HIS A 113 2.87 -6.07 0.41
CA HIS A 113 3.32 -4.75 -0.01
C HIS A 113 3.49 -4.73 -1.53
N PRO A 114 2.56 -4.11 -2.29
CA PRO A 114 2.81 -3.71 -3.67
C PRO A 114 3.89 -2.62 -3.67
N VAL A 115 5.10 -2.93 -4.14
CA VAL A 115 6.22 -1.97 -4.17
C VAL A 115 6.12 -1.10 -5.44
N PHE A 116 4.97 -0.45 -5.60
CA PHE A 116 4.64 0.46 -6.69
C PHE A 116 3.47 1.35 -6.30
N GLY A 117 3.43 2.55 -6.90
CA GLY A 117 2.39 3.54 -6.67
C GLY A 117 1.15 3.39 -7.57
N PRO A 118 0.11 4.20 -7.31
CA PRO A 118 -1.17 4.15 -8.00
C PRO A 118 -1.13 4.56 -9.48
N GLY A 119 -0.02 5.12 -9.95
CA GLY A 119 0.23 5.41 -11.36
C GLY A 119 0.56 4.18 -12.21
N SER A 120 0.70 3.00 -11.60
CA SER A 120 0.98 1.75 -12.31
C SER A 120 -0.14 1.39 -13.29
N THR A 121 0.21 0.96 -14.51
CA THR A 121 -0.75 0.51 -15.53
C THR A 121 -1.16 -0.95 -15.38
N GLY A 122 -0.56 -1.70 -14.44
CA GLY A 122 -0.88 -3.10 -14.20
C GLY A 122 0.13 -3.77 -13.27
N LEU A 123 0.05 -5.10 -13.16
CA LEU A 123 0.93 -5.91 -12.31
C LEU A 123 2.25 -6.30 -12.98
N LYS A 124 2.30 -6.30 -14.32
CA LYS A 124 3.47 -6.76 -15.08
C LYS A 124 4.73 -5.97 -14.71
N ASN A 125 5.83 -6.71 -14.49
CA ASN A 125 7.15 -6.20 -14.12
C ASN A 125 7.18 -5.39 -12.81
N LYS A 126 6.16 -5.54 -11.96
CA LYS A 126 6.12 -4.93 -10.63
C LYS A 126 6.66 -5.89 -9.58
N THR A 127 6.96 -5.34 -8.40
CA THR A 127 7.43 -6.10 -7.26
C THR A 127 6.32 -6.17 -6.21
N PHE A 128 6.17 -7.35 -5.60
CA PHE A 128 5.32 -7.58 -4.44
C PHE A 128 6.14 -8.25 -3.35
N ILE A 129 5.90 -7.87 -2.10
CA ILE A 129 6.45 -8.57 -0.94
C ILE A 129 5.30 -9.15 -0.14
N LEU A 130 5.43 -10.41 0.29
CA LEU A 130 4.48 -11.13 1.13
C LEU A 130 5.17 -11.46 2.46
N THR A 131 4.46 -11.27 3.58
CA THR A 131 5.04 -11.46 4.92
C THR A 131 4.23 -12.42 5.79
N PRO A 132 4.22 -13.72 5.47
CA PRO A 132 3.57 -14.72 6.31
C PRO A 132 4.34 -14.91 7.63
N THR A 133 3.60 -15.20 8.71
CA THR A 133 4.13 -15.36 10.07
C THR A 133 3.96 -16.76 10.65
N ASN A 134 3.07 -17.56 10.07
CA ASN A 134 2.79 -18.94 10.49
C ASN A 134 2.63 -19.87 9.28
N LEU A 135 2.44 -21.18 9.54
CA LEU A 135 2.38 -22.20 8.49
C LEU A 135 1.17 -22.03 7.54
N ALA A 136 0.01 -21.64 8.07
CA ALA A 136 -1.19 -21.44 7.26
C ALA A 136 -1.02 -20.24 6.31
N GLU A 137 -0.48 -19.15 6.83
CA GLU A 137 -0.16 -17.95 6.04
C GLU A 137 0.93 -18.23 5.01
N LYS A 138 1.96 -19.01 5.36
CA LYS A 138 3.02 -19.39 4.44
C LYS A 138 2.49 -20.21 3.28
N LYS A 139 1.56 -21.15 3.54
CA LYS A 139 0.89 -21.92 2.49
C LYS A 139 0.11 -21.00 1.55
N PHE A 140 -0.69 -20.10 2.11
CA PHE A 140 -1.45 -19.13 1.30
C PHE A 140 -0.56 -18.15 0.54
N ALA A 141 0.54 -17.69 1.14
CA ALA A 141 1.51 -16.83 0.48
C ALA A 141 2.14 -17.52 -0.74
N LEU A 142 2.40 -18.83 -0.68
CA LEU A 142 2.90 -19.59 -1.84
C LEU A 142 1.85 -19.73 -2.95
N GLU A 143 0.58 -19.91 -2.60
CA GLU A 143 -0.53 -19.93 -3.58
C GLU A 143 -0.71 -18.55 -4.24
N PHE A 144 -0.71 -17.49 -3.43
CA PHE A 144 -0.85 -16.12 -3.91
C PHE A 144 0.37 -15.67 -4.73
N LYS A 145 1.58 -16.09 -4.33
CA LYS A 145 2.80 -15.91 -5.10
C LYS A 145 2.67 -16.48 -6.52
N LYS A 146 2.19 -17.72 -6.67
CA LYS A 146 1.96 -18.32 -8.01
C LYS A 146 0.97 -17.49 -8.83
N TRP A 147 -0.11 -17.01 -8.22
CA TRP A 147 -1.10 -16.16 -8.90
C TRP A 147 -0.50 -14.83 -9.39
N LEU A 148 0.40 -14.23 -8.61
CA LEU A 148 1.15 -13.02 -8.96
C LEU A 148 2.22 -13.29 -10.04
N GLU A 149 3.00 -14.35 -9.92
CA GLU A 149 4.06 -14.70 -10.87
C GLU A 149 3.50 -15.05 -12.26
N ASN A 150 2.32 -15.67 -12.33
CA ASN A 150 1.58 -15.87 -13.58
C ASN A 150 1.23 -14.56 -14.31
N ARG A 151 1.29 -13.41 -13.59
CA ARG A 151 1.10 -12.05 -14.12
C ARG A 151 2.41 -11.29 -14.28
N GLN A 152 3.55 -12.00 -14.30
CA GLN A 152 4.88 -11.42 -14.45
C GLN A 152 5.25 -10.43 -13.33
N VAL A 153 4.73 -10.69 -12.12
CA VAL A 153 5.12 -9.96 -10.91
C VAL A 153 6.33 -10.65 -10.28
N ARG A 154 7.32 -9.88 -9.83
CA ARG A 154 8.42 -10.39 -9.00
C ARG A 154 7.96 -10.44 -7.55
N VAL A 155 7.95 -11.64 -6.95
CA VAL A 155 7.42 -11.83 -5.59
C VAL A 155 8.52 -12.28 -4.63
N PHE A 156 8.68 -11.53 -3.54
CA PHE A 156 9.54 -11.89 -2.42
C PHE A 156 8.69 -12.30 -1.21
N ILE A 157 9.17 -13.29 -0.46
CA ILE A 157 8.57 -13.71 0.81
C ILE A 157 9.58 -13.42 1.90
N LEU A 158 9.24 -12.55 2.85
CA LEU A 158 10.11 -12.09 3.92
C LEU A 158 9.40 -12.15 5.28
N ALA A 159 10.15 -12.19 6.37
CA ALA A 159 9.57 -11.89 7.68
C ALA A 159 9.21 -10.40 7.78
N PRO A 160 8.17 -10.00 8.54
CA PRO A 160 7.79 -8.59 8.73
C PRO A 160 8.98 -7.69 9.11
N ALA A 161 9.77 -8.05 10.12
CA ALA A 161 10.94 -7.29 10.55
C ALA A 161 12.01 -7.14 9.45
N LYS A 162 12.24 -8.19 8.65
CA LYS A 162 13.19 -8.12 7.53
C LYS A 162 12.68 -7.20 6.42
N HIS A 163 11.37 -7.19 6.17
CA HIS A 163 10.75 -6.25 5.25
C HIS A 163 10.94 -4.81 5.72
N ASP A 164 10.63 -4.49 6.98
CA ASP A 164 10.70 -3.11 7.49
C ASP A 164 12.15 -2.59 7.56
N GLY A 165 13.11 -3.46 7.91
CA GLY A 165 14.53 -3.12 7.81
C GLY A 165 14.97 -2.78 6.37
N LEU A 166 14.44 -3.47 5.35
CA LEU A 166 14.73 -3.13 3.95
C LEU A 166 14.00 -1.86 3.50
N MET A 167 12.74 -1.69 3.89
CA MET A 167 11.94 -0.52 3.50
C MET A 167 12.46 0.78 4.11
N SER A 168 13.17 0.71 5.25
CA SER A 168 13.87 1.87 5.82
C SER A 168 14.81 2.51 4.80
N VAL A 169 15.55 1.70 4.04
CA VAL A 169 16.44 2.18 2.98
C VAL A 169 15.69 2.42 1.67
N VAL A 170 14.83 1.48 1.27
CA VAL A 170 14.16 1.53 -0.05
C VAL A 170 13.18 2.70 -0.17
N LEU A 171 12.55 3.13 0.93
CA LEU A 171 11.60 4.24 0.95
C LEU A 171 12.22 5.50 1.55
N GLY A 172 12.93 5.38 2.67
CA GLY A 172 13.47 6.53 3.41
C GLY A 172 14.58 7.26 2.65
N LEU A 173 15.59 6.53 2.17
CA LEU A 173 16.76 7.14 1.53
C LEU A 173 16.41 7.95 0.26
N PRO A 174 15.63 7.43 -0.71
CA PRO A 174 15.26 8.23 -1.88
C PRO A 174 14.45 9.47 -1.54
N HIS A 175 13.54 9.37 -0.56
CA HIS A 175 12.74 10.51 -0.12
C HIS A 175 13.59 11.58 0.55
N PHE A 176 14.49 11.20 1.46
CA PHE A 176 15.42 12.12 2.10
C PHE A 176 16.31 12.84 1.07
N ILE A 177 16.94 12.10 0.15
CA ILE A 177 17.75 12.69 -0.92
C ILE A 177 16.91 13.65 -1.79
N GLY A 178 15.66 13.26 -2.11
CA GLY A 178 14.75 14.10 -2.86
C GLY A 178 14.41 15.41 -2.15
N LEU A 179 14.16 15.38 -0.83
CA LEU A 179 13.91 16.58 -0.03
C LEU A 179 15.13 17.49 0.06
N VAL A 180 16.32 16.93 0.29
CA VAL A 180 17.58 17.71 0.29
C VAL A 180 17.79 18.37 -1.08
N ALA A 181 17.54 17.65 -2.17
CA ALA A 181 17.62 18.21 -3.51
C ALA A 181 16.59 19.34 -3.74
N CYS A 182 15.35 19.18 -3.24
CA CYS A 182 14.35 20.25 -3.28
C CYS A 182 14.83 21.49 -2.54
N ASP A 183 15.32 21.33 -1.31
CA ASP A 183 15.76 22.42 -0.45
C ASP A 183 16.87 23.24 -1.12
N VAL A 184 17.93 22.56 -1.58
CA VAL A 184 19.04 23.20 -2.30
C VAL A 184 18.59 23.89 -3.59
N LEU A 185 17.69 23.27 -4.37
CA LEU A 185 17.20 23.87 -5.60
C LEU A 185 16.37 25.13 -5.35
N LEU A 186 15.63 25.20 -4.24
CA LEU A 186 14.82 26.36 -3.87
C LEU A 186 15.66 27.57 -3.43
N GLU A 187 16.91 27.35 -3.01
CA GLU A 187 17.87 28.43 -2.69
C GLU A 187 18.54 29.05 -3.93
N LEU A 188 18.37 28.45 -5.12
CA LEU A 188 18.97 28.93 -6.36
C LEU A 188 17.94 29.76 -7.17
N ASP A 189 18.19 31.06 -7.33
CA ASP A 189 17.27 31.97 -8.04
C ASP A 189 16.93 31.50 -9.47
N GLU A 190 17.93 30.98 -10.19
CA GLU A 190 17.81 30.56 -11.59
C GLU A 190 17.42 29.06 -11.77
N TYR A 191 17.06 28.35 -10.69
CA TYR A 191 16.74 26.91 -10.80
C TYR A 191 15.66 26.59 -11.86
N PRO A 192 14.62 27.41 -12.13
CA PRO A 192 13.64 27.08 -13.16
C PRO A 192 14.27 26.99 -14.55
N GLU A 193 15.30 27.80 -14.82
CA GLU A 193 16.00 27.87 -16.11
C GLU A 193 16.95 26.68 -16.30
N THR A 194 17.46 26.11 -15.20
CA THR A 194 18.32 24.90 -15.25
C THR A 194 17.64 23.72 -15.95
N LYS A 195 16.30 23.64 -15.93
CA LYS A 195 15.52 22.61 -16.65
C LYS A 195 15.77 22.62 -18.16
N ASN A 196 16.02 23.81 -18.73
CA ASN A 196 16.19 23.98 -20.17
C ASN A 196 17.54 23.45 -20.67
N VAL A 197 18.56 23.45 -19.80
CA VAL A 197 19.92 22.99 -20.11
C VAL A 197 20.27 21.67 -19.42
N ALA A 198 19.30 21.04 -18.76
CA ALA A 198 19.48 19.83 -17.96
C ALA A 198 19.89 18.60 -18.78
N GLY A 199 21.09 18.07 -18.51
CA GLY A 199 21.52 16.74 -18.94
C GLY A 199 20.86 15.59 -18.15
N THR A 200 21.14 14.34 -18.55
CA THR A 200 20.49 13.13 -18.01
C THR A 200 20.53 13.03 -16.48
N THR A 201 21.70 13.25 -15.88
CA THR A 201 21.90 13.14 -14.43
C THR A 201 21.04 14.15 -13.66
N PHE A 202 21.03 15.41 -14.11
CA PHE A 202 20.23 16.45 -13.46
C PHE A 202 18.73 16.15 -13.59
N ARG A 203 18.27 15.65 -14.74
CA ARG A 203 16.86 15.25 -14.91
C ARG A 203 16.46 14.12 -13.97
N MET A 204 17.34 13.15 -13.72
CA MET A 204 17.08 12.08 -12.75
C MET A 204 16.96 12.62 -11.32
N LEU A 205 17.89 13.47 -10.89
CA LEU A 205 17.84 14.13 -9.59
C LEU A 205 16.57 14.99 -9.45
N PHE A 206 16.27 15.78 -10.46
CA PHE A 206 15.11 16.66 -10.50
C PHE A 206 13.80 15.87 -10.45
N THR A 207 13.73 14.73 -11.17
CA THR A 207 12.58 13.82 -11.08
C THR A 207 12.43 13.24 -9.68
N LEU A 208 13.53 12.84 -9.04
CA LEU A 208 13.49 12.33 -7.65
C LEU A 208 12.99 13.41 -6.68
N ALA A 209 13.46 14.64 -6.83
CA ALA A 209 13.03 15.80 -6.04
C ALA A 209 11.54 16.08 -6.23
N GLU A 210 11.05 16.16 -7.48
CA GLU A 210 9.62 16.36 -7.77
C GLU A 210 8.76 15.24 -7.19
N VAL A 211 9.19 13.98 -7.32
CA VAL A 211 8.46 12.85 -6.75
C VAL A 211 8.39 12.98 -5.23
N ALA A 212 9.51 13.23 -4.55
CA ALA A 212 9.55 13.41 -3.09
C ALA A 212 8.64 14.55 -2.63
N ALA A 213 8.63 15.69 -3.33
CA ALA A 213 7.77 16.84 -3.01
C ALA A 213 6.27 16.57 -3.22
N LEU A 214 5.91 15.61 -4.09
CA LEU A 214 4.52 15.23 -4.37
C LEU A 214 3.97 14.13 -3.45
N GLU A 215 4.82 13.52 -2.62
CA GLU A 215 4.40 12.50 -1.68
C GLU A 215 3.53 13.08 -0.55
N GLU A 216 2.66 12.25 0.03
CA GLU A 216 1.78 12.68 1.11
C GLU A 216 2.59 12.79 2.42
N PRO A 217 2.72 13.98 3.06
CA PRO A 217 3.58 14.15 4.24
C PRO A 217 3.20 13.22 5.40
N LYS A 218 1.89 12.93 5.54
CA LYS A 218 1.40 11.99 6.55
C LYS A 218 1.96 10.59 6.34
N LEU A 219 2.05 10.11 5.10
CA LEU A 219 2.59 8.78 4.82
C LEU A 219 4.05 8.69 5.29
N PHE A 220 4.89 9.66 4.92
CA PHE A 220 6.31 9.63 5.27
C PHE A 220 6.57 9.86 6.76
N ASN A 221 5.76 10.67 7.44
CA ASN A 221 5.76 10.74 8.90
C ASN A 221 5.43 9.37 9.52
N SER A 222 4.39 8.68 9.05
CA SER A 222 4.09 7.32 9.52
C SER A 222 5.23 6.33 9.22
N LEU A 223 5.89 6.43 8.06
CA LEU A 223 7.04 5.59 7.73
C LEU A 223 8.19 5.83 8.71
N GLN A 224 8.56 7.09 8.96
CA GLN A 224 9.64 7.47 9.87
C GLN A 224 9.41 6.96 11.31
N LEU A 225 8.16 7.01 11.78
CA LEU A 225 7.79 6.58 13.13
C LEU A 225 7.74 5.05 13.31
N ASN A 226 7.58 4.29 12.22
CA ASN A 226 7.37 2.84 12.29
C ASN A 226 8.53 2.01 11.73
N LEU A 227 9.38 2.59 10.89
CA LEU A 227 10.52 1.90 10.32
C LEU A 227 11.75 2.04 11.24
N PRO A 228 12.48 0.94 11.54
CA PRO A 228 13.48 0.93 12.61
C PRO A 228 14.74 1.74 12.32
N ALA A 229 15.03 2.08 11.06
CA ALA A 229 16.30 2.69 10.66
C ALA A 229 16.15 3.96 9.80
N THR A 230 14.95 4.51 9.65
CA THR A 230 14.72 5.77 8.91
C THR A 230 15.43 6.95 9.56
N LEU A 231 15.41 7.05 10.89
CA LEU A 231 16.06 8.13 11.64
C LEU A 231 17.58 8.17 11.42
N ASN A 232 18.25 7.02 11.29
CA ASN A 232 19.70 6.98 11.05
C ASN A 232 20.11 7.43 9.65
N ILE A 233 19.16 7.53 8.71
CA ILE A 233 19.39 7.96 7.33
C ILE A 233 19.23 9.48 7.20
N GLU A 234 18.41 10.08 8.06
CA GLU A 234 17.98 11.48 7.98
C GLU A 234 18.75 12.42 8.93
N THR A 235 19.64 11.89 9.76
CA THR A 235 20.55 12.61 10.68
C THR A 235 21.97 12.65 10.13
#